data_AF-A0A7X6L8C0-F1
#
_entry.id   AF-A0A7X6L8C0-F1
#
_cell.length_a   1.000
_cell.length_b   1.000
_cell.length_c   1.000
_cell.angle_alpha   90.00
_cell.angle_beta   90.00
_cell.angle_gamma   90.00
#
_symmetry.space_group_name_H-M   'P 1'
#
loop_
_entity.id
_entity.type
_entity.pdbx_description
1 polymer ?
#
loop_
_entity_poly.entity_id
_entity_poly.type
_entity_poly.pdbx_seq_one_letter_code
_entity_poly.pdbx_strand_id
1 'polypeptide(L)'
;MRVTKAVVLVVLLIVAAGSGAATADPGLDRPSALPPIAAPLALFTLTTIPDGWQARTDLRPQLEIFADGRAVSSPDAVAAERRPETPPKRIDGHIPPDVLSAALAETKALATVDLGVPAATDQSSRIIDFMPQSPSEDVHLVVYSPDTTEGLGAEQQAARKRFADLYRKLLDAFAQDN
;
A
#
# COMPACT_ATOMS: atom_id res chain seq x y z
N MET A 1 40.73 67.92 -27.04
CA MET A 1 42.17 68.20 -27.00
C MET A 1 42.84 67.25 -26.02
N ARG A 2 44.04 66.77 -26.38
CA ARG A 2 45.04 66.05 -25.56
C ARG A 2 44.89 64.53 -25.43
N VAL A 3 45.47 63.88 -26.43
CA VAL A 3 46.17 62.61 -26.36
C VAL A 3 47.35 62.76 -25.39
N THR A 4 47.55 61.80 -24.48
CA THR A 4 48.87 61.58 -23.86
C THR A 4 49.16 60.09 -23.74
N LYS A 5 50.18 59.68 -24.49
CA LYS A 5 50.87 58.39 -24.44
C LYS A 5 52.02 58.51 -23.42
N ALA A 6 52.26 57.50 -22.57
CA ALA A 6 53.59 57.10 -22.08
C ALA A 6 53.50 55.80 -21.26
N VAL A 7 53.99 54.66 -21.79
CA VAL A 7 55.29 54.00 -21.47
C VAL A 7 55.24 53.25 -20.12
N VAL A 8 54.86 51.96 -20.11
CA VAL A 8 55.73 50.75 -20.19
C VAL A 8 56.63 50.55 -18.96
N LEU A 9 56.29 49.56 -18.13
CA LEU A 9 57.28 48.67 -17.51
C LEU A 9 56.75 47.23 -17.59
N VAL A 10 57.52 46.42 -18.31
CA VAL A 10 57.32 44.99 -18.54
C VAL A 10 57.87 44.22 -17.35
N VAL A 11 57.05 43.39 -16.70
CA VAL A 11 57.57 42.23 -15.95
C VAL A 11 56.85 41.00 -16.51
N LEU A 12 57.59 40.31 -17.36
CA LEU A 12 57.22 39.10 -18.06
C LEU A 12 57.66 37.94 -17.16
N LEU A 13 56.72 37.29 -16.48
CA LEU A 13 56.96 36.03 -15.78
C LEU A 13 56.08 34.96 -16.42
N ILE A 14 56.62 34.41 -17.50
CA ILE A 14 56.13 33.17 -18.11
C ILE A 14 56.56 32.03 -17.20
N VAL A 15 55.58 31.41 -16.54
CA VAL A 15 55.61 29.96 -16.33
C VAL A 15 54.31 29.41 -16.87
N ALA A 16 54.45 28.76 -18.03
CA ALA A 16 53.41 28.04 -18.72
C ALA A 16 53.04 26.78 -17.95
N ALA A 17 51.74 26.49 -17.84
CA ALA A 17 51.11 25.30 -18.43
C ALA A 17 49.80 24.98 -17.70
N GLY A 18 48.74 24.78 -18.48
CA GLY A 18 47.58 24.00 -18.03
C GLY A 18 46.28 24.76 -18.00
N SER A 19 45.64 24.86 -19.17
CA SER A 19 44.23 25.20 -19.33
C SER A 19 43.34 24.27 -18.48
N GLY A 20 42.82 24.79 -17.38
CA GLY A 20 41.72 24.17 -16.63
C GLY A 20 40.57 25.16 -16.60
N ALA A 21 39.78 25.22 -17.67
CA ALA A 21 38.48 25.86 -17.60
C ALA A 21 37.67 25.11 -16.55
N ALA A 22 37.35 25.77 -15.45
CA ALA A 22 36.32 25.29 -14.52
C ALA A 22 34.98 25.37 -15.24
N THR A 23 34.65 24.34 -16.02
CA THR A 23 33.29 24.11 -16.46
C THR A 23 32.50 23.75 -15.21
N ALA A 24 31.71 24.70 -14.70
CA ALA A 24 30.66 24.38 -13.74
C ALA A 24 29.74 23.38 -14.44
N ASP A 25 29.89 22.10 -14.10
CA ASP A 25 29.00 21.03 -14.54
C ASP A 25 27.66 21.23 -13.83
N PRO A 26 26.57 21.59 -14.53
CA PRO A 26 25.26 21.73 -13.92
C PRO A 26 24.64 20.37 -13.54
N GLY A 27 25.40 19.27 -13.63
CA GLY A 27 24.93 17.90 -13.42
C GLY A 27 24.73 17.44 -11.98
N LEU A 28 25.06 18.25 -10.95
CA LEU A 28 25.02 17.81 -9.55
C LEU A 28 23.72 18.11 -8.77
N ASP A 29 22.72 18.74 -9.40
CA ASP A 29 21.39 18.95 -8.81
C ASP A 29 20.31 18.05 -9.44
N ARG A 30 20.64 16.80 -9.77
CA ARG A 30 19.61 15.77 -9.93
C ARG A 30 19.28 15.23 -8.54
N PRO A 31 18.01 15.29 -8.09
CA PRO A 31 17.58 14.47 -6.98
C PRO A 31 18.00 13.03 -7.28
N SER A 32 18.80 12.42 -6.40
CA SER A 32 19.05 10.98 -6.45
C SER A 32 17.71 10.31 -6.65
N ALA A 33 17.54 9.64 -7.80
CA ALA A 33 16.39 8.80 -8.02
C ALA A 33 16.30 7.88 -6.81
N LEU A 34 15.21 8.03 -6.04
CA LEU A 34 14.89 7.08 -4.98
C LEU A 34 15.09 5.68 -5.58
N PRO A 35 15.82 4.76 -4.92
CA PRO A 35 15.90 3.40 -5.41
C PRO A 35 14.47 2.92 -5.64
N PRO A 36 14.14 2.31 -6.80
CA PRO A 36 12.78 1.84 -7.03
C PRO A 36 12.54 0.69 -6.07
N ILE A 37 12.00 0.99 -4.89
CA ILE A 37 11.39 -0.02 -4.02
C ILE A 37 9.91 -0.03 -4.40
N ALA A 38 9.61 -0.41 -5.64
CA ALA A 38 8.29 -0.93 -5.92
C ALA A 38 8.30 -2.37 -5.41
N ALA A 39 8.23 -2.55 -4.09
CA ALA A 39 7.67 -3.79 -3.58
C ALA A 39 6.34 -3.99 -4.32
N PRO A 40 6.10 -5.17 -4.92
CA PRO A 40 4.89 -5.38 -5.69
C PRO A 40 3.69 -5.01 -4.81
N LEU A 41 2.80 -4.16 -5.31
CA LEU A 41 1.56 -3.84 -4.60
C LEU A 41 0.75 -5.13 -4.44
N ALA A 42 0.19 -5.33 -3.26
CA ALA A 42 -0.71 -6.46 -3.03
C ALA A 42 -1.96 -6.29 -3.91
N LEU A 43 -2.34 -7.35 -4.60
CA LEU A 43 -3.59 -7.42 -5.37
C LEU A 43 -4.80 -7.42 -4.45
N PHE A 44 -4.71 -8.11 -3.31
CA PHE A 44 -5.71 -8.06 -2.24
C PHE A 44 -5.06 -7.70 -0.91
N THR A 45 -5.78 -6.91 -0.11
CA THR A 45 -5.52 -6.82 1.34
C THR A 45 -6.80 -7.07 2.14
N LEU A 46 -6.66 -7.80 3.24
CA LEU A 46 -7.74 -8.07 4.19
C LEU A 46 -7.40 -7.38 5.51
N THR A 47 -8.17 -6.36 5.87
CA THR A 47 -7.96 -5.59 7.10
C THR A 47 -9.17 -5.71 8.01
N THR A 48 -8.96 -6.10 9.27
CA THR A 48 -9.96 -5.95 10.32
C THR A 48 -9.57 -4.78 11.19
N ILE A 49 -10.49 -3.84 11.35
CA ILE A 49 -10.41 -2.77 12.34
C ILE A 49 -11.22 -3.26 13.55
N PRO A 50 -10.60 -3.62 14.68
CA PRO A 50 -11.33 -4.13 15.84
C PRO A 50 -12.14 -3.03 16.55
N ASP A 51 -13.04 -3.43 17.45
CA ASP A 51 -13.66 -2.48 18.38
C ASP A 51 -12.58 -1.77 19.21
N GLY A 52 -12.79 -0.49 19.56
CA GLY A 52 -11.83 0.29 20.33
C GLY A 52 -10.55 0.64 19.56
N TRP A 53 -10.55 0.54 18.23
CA TRP A 53 -9.40 0.86 17.38
C TRP A 53 -8.94 2.33 17.45
N GLN A 54 -9.73 3.25 18.00
CA GLN A 54 -9.42 4.68 18.02
C GLN A 54 -8.08 4.99 18.71
N ALA A 55 -7.61 4.12 19.61
CA ALA A 55 -6.30 4.22 20.26
C ALA A 55 -5.17 3.48 19.51
N ARG A 56 -5.49 2.71 18.46
CA ARG A 56 -4.53 1.93 17.66
C ARG A 56 -3.94 2.79 16.56
N THR A 57 -2.61 2.90 16.52
CA THR A 57 -1.86 3.59 15.45
C THR A 57 -1.14 2.62 14.51
N ASP A 58 -1.43 1.33 14.66
CA ASP A 58 -0.62 0.21 14.21
C ASP A 58 -1.45 -0.84 13.45
N LEU A 59 -2.62 -0.44 12.93
CA LEU A 59 -3.46 -1.30 12.09
C LEU A 59 -2.70 -1.70 10.83
N ARG A 60 -2.77 -2.99 10.48
CA ARG A 60 -2.12 -3.58 9.31
C ARG A 60 -3.05 -4.66 8.72
N PRO A 61 -2.92 -4.98 7.42
CA PRO A 61 -3.61 -6.13 6.85
C PRO A 61 -3.25 -7.42 7.61
N GLN A 62 -4.24 -8.29 7.79
CA GLN A 62 -4.02 -9.67 8.25
C GLN A 62 -3.55 -10.58 7.13
N LEU A 63 -3.89 -10.24 5.88
CA LEU A 63 -3.48 -10.99 4.70
C LEU A 63 -3.23 -10.01 3.56
N GLU A 64 -2.08 -10.13 2.93
CA GLU A 64 -1.71 -9.48 1.68
C GLU A 64 -1.56 -10.58 0.62
N ILE A 65 -2.20 -10.46 -0.55
CA ILE A 65 -2.11 -11.44 -1.64
C ILE A 65 -1.62 -10.70 -2.89
N PHE A 66 -0.59 -11.21 -3.56
CA PHE A 66 -0.02 -10.64 -4.77
C PHE A 66 -0.61 -11.29 -6.03
N ALA A 67 -0.42 -10.63 -7.17
CA ALA A 67 -1.01 -11.08 -8.44
C ALA A 67 -0.53 -12.45 -8.93
N ASP A 68 0.64 -12.89 -8.47
CA ASP A 68 1.21 -14.21 -8.76
C ASP A 68 0.75 -15.31 -7.79
N GLY A 69 -0.14 -14.98 -6.85
CA GLY A 69 -0.66 -15.91 -5.83
C GLY A 69 0.22 -16.04 -4.59
N ARG A 70 1.40 -15.41 -4.54
CA ARG A 70 2.15 -15.27 -3.28
C ARG A 70 1.32 -14.48 -2.29
N ALA A 71 1.49 -14.76 -1.01
CA ALA A 71 0.75 -14.10 0.05
C ALA A 71 1.62 -13.92 1.31
N VAL A 72 1.26 -12.93 2.12
CA VAL A 72 1.84 -12.72 3.45
C VAL A 72 0.71 -12.66 4.46
N SER A 73 0.72 -13.59 5.42
CA SER A 73 -0.20 -13.60 6.55
C SER A 73 0.42 -12.88 7.75
N SER A 74 -0.37 -12.04 8.41
CA SER A 74 -0.04 -11.30 9.62
C SER A 74 -1.10 -11.56 10.70
N PRO A 75 -1.14 -12.77 11.29
CA PRO A 75 -2.26 -13.19 12.13
C PRO A 75 -2.42 -12.39 13.43
N ASP A 76 -1.33 -11.80 13.94
CA ASP A 76 -1.33 -10.95 15.13
C ASP A 76 -1.56 -9.46 14.82
N ALA A 77 -1.85 -9.10 13.56
CA ALA A 77 -2.20 -7.73 13.18
C ALA A 77 -3.41 -7.21 13.96
N VAL A 78 -4.37 -8.09 14.26
CA VAL A 78 -5.63 -7.80 14.96
C VAL A 78 -5.63 -8.14 16.46
N ALA A 79 -4.54 -8.73 16.96
CA ALA A 79 -4.45 -9.10 18.37
C ALA A 79 -4.61 -7.85 19.26
N ALA A 80 -5.52 -7.92 20.24
CA ALA A 80 -5.85 -6.78 21.10
C ALA A 80 -4.66 -6.41 22.01
N GLU A 81 -3.89 -7.42 22.39
CA GLU A 81 -2.75 -7.36 23.29
C GLU A 81 -1.41 -7.07 22.60
N ARG A 82 -1.38 -6.99 21.26
CA ARG A 82 -0.15 -6.63 20.55
C ARG A 82 0.20 -5.19 20.87
N ARG A 83 1.45 -4.98 21.33
CA ARG A 83 1.94 -3.64 21.61
C ARG A 83 2.06 -2.83 20.30
N PRO A 84 1.63 -1.56 20.25
CA PRO A 84 1.62 -0.77 19.02
C PRO A 84 2.99 -0.64 18.33
N GLU A 85 4.08 -0.63 19.11
CA GLU A 85 5.46 -0.52 18.63
C GLU A 85 6.02 -1.82 18.06
N THR A 86 5.35 -2.95 18.29
CA THR A 86 5.77 -4.26 17.79
C THR A 86 5.15 -4.50 16.41
N PRO A 87 5.97 -4.61 15.34
CA PRO A 87 5.47 -5.00 14.03
C PRO A 87 4.74 -6.35 14.10
N PRO A 88 3.65 -6.55 13.34
CA PRO A 88 3.02 -7.86 13.29
C PRO A 88 3.99 -8.89 12.71
N LYS A 89 3.81 -10.14 13.11
CA LYS A 89 4.47 -11.28 12.46
C LYS A 89 4.09 -11.28 10.99
N ARG A 90 5.05 -11.62 10.13
CA ARG A 90 4.81 -11.83 8.71
C ARG A 90 5.18 -13.27 8.39
N ILE A 91 4.25 -13.99 7.79
CA ILE A 91 4.39 -15.39 7.41
C ILE A 91 4.20 -15.47 5.90
N ASP A 92 5.25 -15.83 5.19
CA ASP A 92 5.19 -16.00 3.74
C ASP A 92 4.43 -17.30 3.39
N GLY A 93 3.68 -17.24 2.29
CA GLY A 93 2.85 -18.33 1.82
C GLY A 93 2.26 -18.03 0.46
N HIS A 94 1.20 -18.75 0.13
CA HIS A 94 0.48 -18.58 -1.12
C HIS A 94 -1.02 -18.86 -0.96
N ILE A 95 -1.78 -18.41 -1.97
CA ILE A 95 -3.20 -18.71 -2.15
C ILE A 95 -3.36 -19.60 -3.38
N PRO A 96 -4.09 -20.72 -3.29
CA PRO A 96 -4.38 -21.57 -4.45
C PRO A 96 -4.99 -20.76 -5.62
N PRO A 97 -4.53 -20.97 -6.87
CA PRO A 97 -4.97 -20.17 -8.02
C PRO A 97 -6.48 -20.19 -8.27
N ASP A 98 -7.15 -21.32 -7.99
CA ASP A 98 -8.60 -21.48 -8.11
C ASP A 98 -9.35 -20.64 -7.05
N VAL A 99 -8.83 -20.57 -5.83
CA VAL A 99 -9.35 -19.71 -4.77
C VAL A 99 -9.18 -18.24 -5.13
N LEU A 100 -8.01 -17.85 -5.63
CA LEU A 100 -7.74 -16.47 -6.04
C LEU A 100 -8.65 -16.05 -7.20
N SER A 101 -8.82 -16.89 -8.22
CA SER A 101 -9.72 -16.65 -9.35
C SER A 101 -11.18 -16.48 -8.88
N ALA A 102 -11.64 -17.35 -7.99
CA ALA A 102 -12.98 -17.24 -7.41
C ALA A 102 -13.16 -15.96 -6.57
N ALA A 103 -12.14 -15.56 -5.81
CA ALA A 103 -12.16 -14.34 -5.01
C ALA A 103 -12.23 -13.08 -5.87
N LEU A 104 -11.53 -13.06 -7.02
CA LEU A 104 -11.62 -11.97 -7.99
C LEU A 104 -13.03 -11.80 -8.53
N ALA A 105 -13.66 -12.89 -8.95
CA ALA A 105 -15.02 -12.87 -9.46
C ALA A 105 -16.02 -12.41 -8.39
N GLU A 106 -15.92 -12.95 -7.18
CA GLU A 106 -16.84 -12.62 -6.08
C GLU A 106 -16.66 -11.17 -5.60
N THR A 107 -15.43 -10.67 -5.53
CA THR A 107 -15.15 -9.27 -5.15
C THR A 107 -15.78 -8.29 -6.14
N LYS A 108 -15.62 -8.54 -7.45
CA LYS A 108 -16.25 -7.72 -8.49
C LYS A 108 -17.78 -7.80 -8.44
N ALA A 109 -18.34 -8.96 -8.12
CA ALA A 109 -19.79 -9.12 -7.95
C ALA A 109 -20.32 -8.44 -6.68
N LEU A 110 -19.53 -8.40 -5.59
CA LEU A 110 -19.87 -7.68 -4.37
C LEU A 110 -19.75 -6.16 -4.54
N ALA A 111 -18.90 -5.68 -5.43
CA ALA A 111 -18.75 -4.26 -5.73
C ALA A 111 -20.03 -3.63 -6.31
N THR A 112 -20.93 -4.44 -6.86
CA THR A 112 -22.16 -3.97 -7.50
C THR A 112 -23.40 -4.05 -6.60
N VAL A 113 -23.26 -4.47 -5.34
CA VAL A 113 -24.38 -4.63 -4.41
C VAL A 113 -24.22 -3.74 -3.19
N ASP A 114 -25.35 -3.39 -2.58
CA ASP A 114 -25.36 -2.63 -1.33
C ASP A 114 -25.07 -3.54 -0.13
N LEU A 115 -23.96 -3.30 0.56
CA LEU A 115 -23.58 -3.99 1.79
C LEU A 115 -24.31 -3.43 3.04
N GLY A 116 -24.96 -2.27 2.91
CA GLY A 116 -25.67 -1.59 3.98
C GLY A 116 -24.75 -1.07 5.09
N VAL A 117 -25.25 -0.06 5.81
CA VAL A 117 -24.61 0.47 7.02
C VAL A 117 -25.60 0.30 8.17
N PRO A 118 -25.29 -0.48 9.21
CA PRO A 118 -26.18 -0.66 10.35
C PRO A 118 -26.25 0.62 11.18
N ALA A 119 -27.31 0.78 11.96
CA ALA A 119 -27.56 2.00 12.73
C ALA A 119 -26.53 2.28 13.84
N ALA A 120 -25.82 1.26 14.32
CA ALA A 120 -24.75 1.38 15.30
C ALA A 120 -23.37 1.46 14.62
N THR A 121 -22.68 2.58 14.77
CA THR A 121 -21.47 2.94 13.99
C THR A 121 -20.15 2.86 14.75
N ASP A 122 -20.17 2.64 16.05
CA ASP A 122 -18.96 2.68 16.90
C ASP A 122 -18.25 1.31 17.01
N GLN A 123 -18.46 0.44 16.02
CA GLN A 123 -17.99 -0.95 16.07
C GLN A 123 -16.94 -1.26 14.99
N SER A 124 -16.41 -2.46 15.06
CA SER A 124 -15.39 -3.04 14.21
C SER A 124 -15.77 -2.99 12.74
N SER A 125 -14.77 -3.04 11.87
CA SER A 125 -14.96 -3.09 10.42
C SER A 125 -14.08 -4.18 9.82
N ARG A 126 -14.54 -4.75 8.71
CA ARG A 126 -13.73 -5.63 7.85
C ARG A 126 -13.66 -5.02 6.46
N ILE A 127 -12.47 -5.05 5.88
CA ILE A 127 -12.16 -4.40 4.61
C ILE A 127 -11.49 -5.42 3.70
N ILE A 128 -11.98 -5.52 2.47
CA ILE A 128 -11.26 -6.16 1.36
C ILE A 128 -10.95 -5.06 0.35
N ASP A 129 -9.66 -4.77 0.20
CA ASP A 129 -9.17 -3.91 -0.87
C ASP A 129 -8.65 -4.79 -2.00
N PHE A 130 -9.19 -4.61 -3.20
CA PHE A 130 -8.72 -5.22 -4.44
C PHE A 130 -8.11 -4.13 -5.33
N MET A 131 -6.81 -4.23 -5.57
CA MET A 131 -6.00 -3.20 -6.24
C MET A 131 -5.23 -3.82 -7.42
N PRO A 132 -5.90 -4.02 -8.57
CA PRO A 132 -5.24 -4.51 -9.79
C PRO A 132 -4.27 -3.46 -10.36
N GLN A 133 -3.55 -3.82 -11.43
CA GLN A 133 -2.60 -2.90 -12.06
C GLN A 133 -3.25 -1.63 -12.62
N SER A 134 -4.53 -1.69 -13.00
CA SER A 134 -5.28 -0.53 -13.47
C SER A 134 -6.07 0.07 -12.29
N PRO A 135 -5.71 1.28 -11.80
CA PRO A 135 -6.41 1.88 -10.65
C PRO A 135 -7.90 2.18 -10.91
N SER A 136 -8.31 2.26 -12.18
CA SER A 136 -9.73 2.41 -12.55
C SER A 136 -10.58 1.18 -12.22
N GLU A 137 -9.94 0.06 -11.88
CA GLU A 137 -10.59 -1.20 -11.52
C GLU A 137 -10.48 -1.51 -10.02
N ASP A 138 -10.00 -0.56 -9.21
CA ASP A 138 -9.90 -0.69 -7.76
C ASP A 138 -11.29 -0.91 -7.15
N VAL A 139 -11.37 -1.88 -6.23
CA VAL A 139 -12.59 -2.19 -5.48
C VAL A 139 -12.28 -2.18 -4.00
N HIS A 140 -13.02 -1.36 -3.25
CA HIS A 140 -12.94 -1.27 -1.80
C HIS A 140 -14.26 -1.74 -1.20
N LEU A 141 -14.27 -2.95 -0.61
CA LEU A 141 -15.43 -3.49 0.07
C LEU A 141 -15.25 -3.28 1.58
N VAL A 142 -16.17 -2.54 2.19
CA VAL A 142 -16.15 -2.25 3.62
C VAL A 142 -17.46 -2.72 4.25
N VAL A 143 -17.35 -3.55 5.29
CA VAL A 143 -18.48 -3.91 6.14
C VAL A 143 -18.26 -3.35 7.53
N TYR A 144 -19.07 -2.36 7.89
CA TYR A 144 -19.16 -1.81 9.24
C TYR A 144 -19.99 -2.71 10.15
N SER A 145 -19.51 -2.93 11.36
CA SER A 145 -20.16 -3.73 12.40
C SER A 145 -20.53 -5.12 11.86
N PRO A 146 -19.57 -5.94 11.39
CA PRO A 146 -19.83 -7.14 10.59
C PRO A 146 -20.76 -8.16 11.25
N ASP A 147 -20.85 -8.18 12.58
CA ASP A 147 -21.71 -9.09 13.34
C ASP A 147 -23.13 -8.54 13.59
N THR A 148 -23.40 -7.29 13.18
CA THR A 148 -24.69 -6.60 13.35
C THR A 148 -25.52 -6.64 12.05
N THR A 149 -26.80 -6.98 12.16
CA THR A 149 -27.77 -6.99 11.04
C THR A 149 -28.99 -6.10 11.27
N GLU A 150 -29.09 -5.45 12.44
CA GLU A 150 -30.19 -4.57 12.78
C GLU A 150 -30.29 -3.40 11.80
N GLY A 151 -31.51 -3.13 11.34
CA GLY A 151 -31.80 -2.08 10.35
C GLY A 151 -31.47 -2.46 8.90
N LEU A 152 -30.98 -3.67 8.62
CA LEU A 152 -30.63 -4.10 7.26
C LEU A 152 -31.75 -4.91 6.60
N GLY A 153 -31.97 -4.66 5.32
CA GLY A 153 -32.86 -5.46 4.47
C GLY A 153 -32.28 -6.85 4.16
N ALA A 154 -33.14 -7.77 3.69
CA ALA A 154 -32.73 -9.16 3.41
C ALA A 154 -31.59 -9.26 2.37
N GLU A 155 -31.60 -8.40 1.34
CA GLU A 155 -30.56 -8.37 0.31
C GLU A 155 -29.21 -7.92 0.87
N GLN A 156 -29.19 -6.88 1.72
CA GLN A 156 -27.97 -6.40 2.39
C GLN A 156 -27.41 -7.47 3.34
N GLN A 157 -28.27 -8.16 4.10
CA GLN A 157 -27.85 -9.27 4.96
C GLN A 157 -27.22 -10.41 4.15
N ALA A 158 -27.81 -10.76 3.00
CA ALA A 158 -27.24 -11.77 2.10
C ALA A 158 -25.90 -11.33 1.49
N ALA A 159 -25.78 -10.07 1.08
CA ALA A 159 -24.53 -9.50 0.56
C ALA A 159 -23.42 -9.48 1.62
N ARG A 160 -23.74 -9.09 2.87
CA ARG A 160 -22.79 -9.14 3.99
C ARG A 160 -22.36 -10.55 4.34
N LYS A 161 -23.27 -11.54 4.25
CA LYS A 161 -22.92 -12.95 4.40
C LYS A 161 -21.92 -13.39 3.33
N ARG A 162 -22.16 -13.04 2.07
CA ARG A 162 -21.22 -13.31 0.95
C ARG A 162 -19.86 -12.68 1.19
N PHE A 163 -19.83 -11.41 1.61
CA PHE A 163 -18.59 -10.73 2.01
C PHE A 163 -17.86 -11.49 3.13
N ALA A 164 -18.57 -11.87 4.21
CA ALA A 164 -17.97 -12.58 5.33
C ALA A 164 -17.43 -13.96 4.92
N ASP A 165 -18.15 -14.67 4.05
CA ASP A 165 -17.73 -15.95 3.51
C ASP A 165 -16.48 -15.80 2.63
N LEU A 166 -16.42 -14.77 1.77
CA LEU A 166 -15.23 -14.45 0.97
C LEU A 166 -14.02 -14.11 1.86
N TYR A 167 -14.21 -13.22 2.84
CA TYR A 167 -13.15 -12.79 3.77
C TYR A 167 -12.53 -13.98 4.49
N ARG A 168 -13.38 -14.85 5.06
CA ARG A 168 -12.95 -16.08 5.72
C ARG A 168 -12.29 -17.05 4.75
N LYS A 169 -12.86 -17.28 3.56
CA LYS A 169 -12.30 -18.19 2.56
C LYS A 169 -10.87 -17.83 2.19
N LEU A 170 -10.57 -16.53 2.05
CA LEU A 170 -9.21 -16.06 1.74
C LEU A 170 -8.23 -16.30 2.90
N LEU A 171 -8.65 -16.05 4.14
CA LEU A 171 -7.84 -16.36 5.32
C LEU A 171 -7.58 -17.86 5.47
N ASP A 172 -8.62 -18.69 5.31
CA ASP A 172 -8.55 -20.15 5.48
C ASP A 172 -7.74 -20.82 4.35
N ALA A 173 -7.72 -20.22 3.15
CA ALA A 173 -7.00 -20.74 2.00
C ALA A 173 -5.50 -20.41 2.00
N PHE A 174 -5.04 -19.56 2.91
CA PHE A 174 -3.61 -19.27 3.06
C PHE A 174 -2.85 -20.54 3.42
N ALA A 175 -1.90 -20.91 2.56
CA ALA A 175 -0.97 -22.00 2.80
C ALA A 175 0.41 -21.41 3.07
N GLN A 176 0.94 -21.65 4.27
CA GLN A 176 2.30 -21.23 4.62
C GLN A 176 3.32 -21.99 3.75
N ASP A 177 4.33 -21.27 3.28
CA ASP A 177 5.47 -21.88 2.58
C ASP A 177 6.39 -22.59 3.59
N ASN A 178 6.83 -23.80 3.24
CA ASN A 178 7.74 -24.61 4.06
C ASN A 178 9.21 -24.37 3.69
#